data_AF-A0A524DDH9-F1
#
_entry.id   AF-A0A524DDH9-F1
#
_cell.length_a   1.000
_cell.length_b   1.000
_cell.length_c   1.000
_cell.angle_alpha   90.00
_cell.angle_beta   90.00
_cell.angle_gamma   90.00
#
_symmetry.space_group_name_H-M   'P 1'
#
loop_
_entity.id
_entity.type
_entity.pdbx_description
1 polymer ?
#
loop_
_entity_poly.entity_id
_entity_poly.type
_entity_poly.pdbx_seq_one_letter_code
_entity_poly.pdbx_strand_id
1 'polypeptide(L)'
;MKVIEEIGECPHCNMNLVLYKTSNYKRMVKCEICGHVYPIPKRGKIHSSMLYCPRYHYPILIVQKNKDSKAYFWTDRPCFTCPDFDSCEPVQELIKEFTDLEVYGY
;
A
#
# COMPACT_ATOMS: atom_id res chain seq x y z
N MET A 1 -12.51 -11.10 12.89
CA MET A 1 -11.65 -10.21 12.07
C MET A 1 -12.21 -8.81 12.16
N LYS A 2 -11.37 -7.78 12.14
CA LYS A 2 -11.80 -6.37 12.24
C LYS A 2 -11.37 -5.62 10.98
N VAL A 3 -12.29 -4.86 10.40
CA VAL A 3 -12.01 -3.89 9.32
C VAL A 3 -11.26 -2.70 9.92
N ILE A 4 -10.16 -2.29 9.30
CA ILE A 4 -9.40 -1.09 9.68
C ILE A 4 -9.86 0.08 8.83
N GLU A 5 -9.68 -0.02 7.51
CA GLU A 5 -9.94 1.05 6.55
C GLU A 5 -10.12 0.48 5.15
N GLU A 6 -10.71 1.26 4.26
CA GLU A 6 -10.74 1.01 2.82
C GLU A 6 -9.54 1.70 2.17
N ILE A 7 -8.81 1.00 1.30
CA ILE A 7 -7.53 1.49 0.77
C ILE A 7 -7.57 1.85 -0.72
N GLY A 8 -8.63 1.49 -1.44
CA GLY A 8 -8.80 1.74 -2.87
C GLY A 8 -9.55 0.61 -3.57
N GLU A 9 -9.47 0.56 -4.90
CA GLU A 9 -10.20 -0.42 -5.71
C GLU A 9 -9.33 -1.61 -6.14
N CYS A 10 -9.97 -2.77 -6.30
CA CYS A 10 -9.33 -3.99 -6.79
C CYS A 10 -9.29 -3.98 -8.31
N PRO A 11 -8.11 -4.09 -8.96
CA PRO A 11 -8.00 -4.05 -10.42
C PRO A 11 -8.60 -5.28 -11.13
N HIS A 12 -9.01 -6.31 -10.40
CA HIS A 12 -9.66 -7.49 -10.99
C HIS A 12 -11.17 -7.31 -11.19
N CYS A 13 -11.83 -6.53 -10.35
CA CYS A 13 -13.29 -6.41 -10.35
C CYS A 13 -13.79 -4.99 -10.08
N ASN A 14 -12.90 -4.01 -9.92
CA ASN A 14 -13.17 -2.61 -9.59
C ASN A 14 -14.03 -2.44 -8.33
N MET A 15 -13.86 -3.35 -7.37
CA MET A 15 -14.55 -3.32 -6.08
C MET A 15 -13.58 -3.01 -4.96
N ASN A 16 -14.10 -2.52 -3.84
CA ASN A 16 -13.32 -2.00 -2.74
C ASN A 16 -12.35 -3.04 -2.15
N LEU A 17 -11.09 -2.62 -1.99
CA LEU A 17 -10.06 -3.31 -1.23
C LEU A 17 -10.10 -2.78 0.21
N VAL A 18 -10.24 -3.72 1.14
CA VAL A 18 -10.40 -3.40 2.55
C VAL A 18 -9.23 -3.98 3.33
N LEU A 19 -8.68 -3.17 4.23
CA LEU A 19 -7.65 -3.57 5.16
C LEU A 19 -8.27 -4.27 6.37
N TYR A 20 -7.84 -5.50 6.62
CA TYR A 20 -8.28 -6.34 7.72
C TYR A 20 -7.20 -6.60 8.74
N LYS A 21 -7.62 -6.70 10.01
CA LYS A 21 -6.82 -7.22 11.13
C LYS A 21 -7.46 -8.47 11.71
N THR A 22 -6.68 -9.54 11.83
CA THR A 22 -7.09 -10.78 12.48
C THR A 22 -6.93 -10.70 14.00
N SER A 23 -7.54 -11.63 14.74
CA SER A 23 -7.36 -11.77 16.20
C SER A 23 -5.89 -11.99 16.60
N ASN A 24 -5.12 -12.67 15.75
CA ASN A 24 -3.68 -12.87 15.91
C ASN A 24 -2.83 -11.65 15.51
N TYR A 25 -3.48 -10.48 15.33
CA TYR A 25 -2.90 -9.21 14.92
C TYR A 25 -2.27 -9.20 13.52
N LYS A 26 -2.38 -10.29 12.74
CA LYS A 26 -1.94 -10.29 11.33
C LYS A 26 -2.82 -9.34 10.53
N ARG A 27 -2.21 -8.58 9.62
CA ARG A 27 -2.90 -7.67 8.71
C ARG A 27 -2.89 -8.23 7.29
N MET A 28 -3.97 -8.00 6.56
CA MET A 28 -4.11 -8.40 5.17
C MET A 28 -5.06 -7.44 4.47
N VAL A 29 -4.86 -7.26 3.18
CA VAL A 29 -5.83 -6.60 2.32
C VAL A 29 -6.67 -7.68 1.67
N LYS A 30 -7.99 -7.47 1.63
CA LYS A 30 -8.93 -8.37 0.98
C LYS A 30 -9.89 -7.57 0.11
N CYS A 31 -10.18 -8.07 -1.08
CA CYS A 31 -11.32 -7.64 -1.87
C CYS A 31 -12.58 -8.36 -1.38
N GLU A 32 -13.66 -7.60 -1.18
CA GLU A 32 -14.93 -8.13 -0.69
C GLU A 32 -15.65 -9.05 -1.69
N ILE A 33 -15.38 -8.87 -3.00
CA ILE A 33 -16.13 -9.57 -4.06
C ILE A 33 -15.32 -10.69 -4.70
N CYS A 34 -14.13 -10.42 -5.24
CA CYS A 34 -13.38 -11.42 -6.02
C CYS A 34 -12.57 -12.40 -5.15
N GLY A 35 -12.50 -12.17 -3.83
CA GLY A 35 -11.76 -13.02 -2.90
C GLY A 35 -10.24 -12.86 -2.97
N HIS A 36 -9.72 -11.91 -3.74
CA HIS A 36 -8.29 -11.61 -3.77
C HIS A 36 -7.81 -11.12 -2.39
N VAL A 37 -6.72 -11.68 -1.90
CA VAL A 37 -6.13 -11.38 -0.59
C VAL A 37 -4.62 -11.34 -0.70
N TYR A 38 -4.00 -10.33 -0.10
CA TYR A 38 -2.55 -10.27 0.07
C TYR A 38 -2.15 -9.88 1.50
N PRO A 39 -1.07 -10.48 2.03
CA PRO A 39 -0.60 -10.18 3.38
C PRO A 39 0.13 -8.83 3.40
N ILE A 40 0.03 -8.14 4.54
CA ILE A 40 0.83 -6.95 4.78
C ILE A 40 1.50 -7.02 6.16
N PRO A 41 2.52 -6.20 6.41
CA PRO A 41 3.27 -6.22 7.66
C PRO A 41 2.38 -6.09 8.91
N LYS A 42 2.68 -6.93 9.92
CA LYS A 42 1.94 -6.98 11.18
C LYS A 42 2.07 -5.69 12.00
N ARG A 43 3.23 -5.05 11.92
CA ARG A 43 3.65 -3.89 12.72
C ARG A 43 3.92 -2.71 11.81
N GLY A 44 3.86 -1.51 12.39
CA GLY A 44 4.02 -0.26 11.68
C GLY A 44 2.71 0.47 11.42
N LYS A 45 2.87 1.68 10.89
CA LYS A 45 1.78 2.48 10.31
C LYS A 45 1.63 2.12 8.85
N ILE A 46 0.39 2.07 8.40
CA ILE A 46 0.01 1.79 7.03
C ILE A 46 -0.94 2.90 6.65
N HIS A 47 -0.68 3.55 5.53
CA HIS A 47 -1.51 4.60 4.97
C HIS A 47 -1.77 4.27 3.50
N SER A 48 -3.01 4.45 3.05
CA SER A 48 -3.28 4.45 1.61
C SER A 48 -2.69 5.70 0.99
N SER A 49 -1.93 5.53 -0.09
CA SER A 49 -1.33 6.65 -0.80
C SER A 49 -2.28 7.30 -1.81
N MET A 50 -3.48 6.73 -2.00
CA MET A 50 -4.47 7.09 -3.05
C MET A 50 -3.97 7.00 -4.50
N LEU A 51 -2.72 6.58 -4.71
CA LEU A 51 -2.13 6.38 -6.03
C LEU A 51 -2.15 4.89 -6.38
N TYR A 52 -2.21 4.62 -7.68
CA TYR A 52 -2.25 3.27 -8.21
C TYR A 52 -0.93 2.93 -8.90
N CYS A 53 -0.49 1.68 -8.73
CA CYS A 53 0.68 1.17 -9.41
C CYS A 53 0.45 1.18 -10.93
N PRO A 54 1.30 1.83 -11.75
CA PRO A 54 1.09 1.92 -13.20
C PRO A 54 1.15 0.55 -13.89
N ARG A 55 1.79 -0.45 -13.27
CA ARG A 55 1.97 -1.78 -13.87
C ARG A 55 0.83 -2.74 -13.57
N TYR A 56 0.32 -2.71 -12.35
CA TYR A 56 -0.64 -3.70 -11.84
C TYR A 56 -1.96 -3.08 -11.40
N HIS A 57 -2.07 -1.75 -11.41
CA HIS A 57 -3.25 -0.98 -11.03
C HIS A 57 -3.75 -1.28 -9.61
N TYR A 58 -2.84 -1.69 -8.71
CA TYR A 58 -3.13 -1.83 -7.28
C TYR A 58 -2.85 -0.53 -6.54
N PRO A 59 -3.63 -0.18 -5.51
CA PRO A 59 -3.36 0.98 -4.67
C PRO A 59 -2.02 0.80 -3.95
N ILE A 60 -1.18 1.83 -4.01
CA ILE A 60 0.12 1.87 -3.35
C ILE A 60 -0.11 2.18 -1.87
N LEU A 61 0.52 1.37 -1.01
CA LEU A 61 0.47 1.55 0.44
C LEU A 61 1.80 2.08 0.93
N ILE A 62 1.72 3.08 1.80
CA ILE A 62 2.88 3.62 2.51
C ILE A 62 3.01 2.85 3.81
N VAL A 63 4.11 2.11 3.95
CA VAL A 63 4.37 1.29 5.14
C VAL A 63 5.56 1.83 5.90
N GLN A 64 5.34 2.22 7.15
CA GLN A 64 6.36 2.70 8.05
C GLN A 64 6.49 1.74 9.25
N LYS A 65 7.59 0.99 9.35
CA LYS A 65 7.77 -0.04 10.40
C LYS A 65 7.87 0.57 11.80
N ASN A 66 8.72 1.59 11.95
CA ASN A 66 9.00 2.33 13.17
C ASN A 66 9.00 3.84 12.86
N LYS A 67 8.86 4.71 13.87
CA LYS A 67 8.93 6.17 13.68
C LYS A 67 10.24 6.63 13.02
N ASP A 68 11.35 5.95 13.33
CA ASP A 68 12.68 6.29 12.83
C ASP A 68 13.07 5.56 11.53
N SER A 69 12.22 4.66 11.03
CA SER A 69 12.49 3.94 9.78
C SER A 69 11.90 4.69 8.59
N LYS A 70 12.67 4.78 7.49
CA LYS A 70 12.15 5.24 6.19
C LYS A 70 10.89 4.44 5.83
N ALA A 71 9.82 5.16 5.44
CA ALA A 71 8.65 4.52 4.85
C ALA A 71 9.03 3.86 3.52
N TYR A 72 8.37 2.77 3.18
CA TYR A 72 8.51 2.13 1.88
C TYR A 72 7.14 1.88 1.27
N PHE A 73 7.11 1.87 -0.06
CA PHE A 73 5.91 1.65 -0.83
C PHE A 73 5.68 0.15 -1.05
N TRP A 74 4.45 -0.30 -0.84
CA TRP A 74 4.06 -1.69 -0.97
C TRP A 74 2.74 -1.83 -1.72
N THR A 75 2.65 -2.87 -2.55
CA THR A 75 1.45 -3.30 -3.27
C THR A 75 1.36 -4.83 -3.15
N ASP A 76 0.33 -5.50 -3.71
CA ASP A 76 0.23 -6.97 -3.75
C ASP A 76 1.56 -7.66 -4.13
N ARG A 77 2.31 -7.04 -5.04
CA ARG A 77 3.63 -7.44 -5.53
C ARG A 77 4.51 -6.21 -5.76
N PRO A 78 5.84 -6.32 -5.93
CA PRO A 78 6.70 -5.18 -6.21
C PRO A 78 6.22 -4.38 -7.43
N CYS A 79 5.81 -3.12 -7.24
CA CYS A 79 5.38 -2.26 -8.34
C CYS A 79 6.57 -1.80 -9.19
N PHE A 80 7.69 -1.49 -8.55
CA PHE A 80 8.93 -1.04 -9.18
C PHE A 80 9.97 -2.15 -9.16
N THR A 81 10.75 -2.26 -10.24
CA THR A 81 11.82 -3.26 -10.40
C THR A 81 13.21 -2.71 -10.04
N CYS A 82 13.26 -1.62 -9.29
CA CYS A 82 14.53 -0.98 -8.93
C CYS A 82 15.24 -1.77 -7.82
N PRO A 83 16.57 -1.99 -7.95
CA PRO A 83 17.35 -2.65 -6.92
C PRO A 83 17.48 -1.82 -5.64
N ASP A 84 17.53 -0.49 -5.76
CA ASP A 84 17.68 0.44 -4.64
C ASP A 84 16.56 1.49 -4.62
N PHE A 85 16.06 1.79 -3.42
CA PHE A 85 14.98 2.77 -3.22
C PHE A 85 15.42 4.20 -3.57
N ASP A 86 16.64 4.57 -3.16
CA ASP A 86 17.15 5.94 -3.29
C ASP A 86 17.51 6.30 -4.75
N SER A 87 17.77 5.32 -5.62
CA SER A 87 18.12 5.54 -7.05
C SER A 87 16.96 5.27 -8.02
N CYS A 88 15.77 4.93 -7.51
CA CYS A 88 14.64 4.57 -8.36
C CYS A 88 13.89 5.83 -8.82
N GLU A 89 14.08 6.24 -10.08
CA GLU A 89 13.35 7.36 -10.69
C GLU A 89 11.82 7.27 -10.51
N PRO A 90 11.15 6.11 -10.75
CA PRO A 90 9.72 5.99 -10.52
C PRO A 90 9.30 6.27 -9.07
N VAL A 91 10.13 5.89 -8.09
CA VAL A 91 9.86 6.13 -6.68
C VAL A 91 10.05 7.62 -6.34
N GLN A 92 11.06 8.27 -6.92
CA GLN A 92 11.27 9.71 -6.73
C GLN A 92 10.15 10.54 -7.35
N GLU A 93 9.64 10.17 -8.53
CA GLU A 93 8.46 10.79 -9.13
C GLU A 93 7.23 10.62 -8.25
N LEU A 94 7.00 9.42 -7.72
CA LEU A 94 5.92 9.17 -6.76
C LEU A 94 6.06 10.00 -5.49
N ILE A 95 7.26 10.12 -4.92
CA ILE A 95 7.48 10.98 -3.75
C ILE A 95 7.17 12.45 -4.07
N LYS A 96 7.52 12.93 -5.27
CA LYS A 96 7.14 14.28 -5.72
C LYS A 96 5.63 14.42 -5.85
N GLU A 97 4.95 13.48 -6.52
CA GLU A 97 3.48 13.47 -6.63
C GLU A 97 2.81 13.42 -5.26
N PHE A 98 3.32 12.62 -4.31
CA PHE A 98 2.81 12.58 -2.95
C PHE A 98 3.01 13.89 -2.18
N THR A 99 4.11 14.59 -2.45
CA THR A 99 4.38 15.91 -1.86
C THR A 99 3.43 16.96 -2.42
N ASP A 100 3.19 16.94 -3.73
CA ASP A 100 2.31 17.88 -4.41
C ASP A 100 0.82 17.66 -4.06
N LEU A 101 0.43 16.41 -3.77
CA LEU A 101 -0.92 16.03 -3.36
C LEU A 101 -1.19 16.16 -1.85
N GLU A 102 -0.26 16.73 -1.08
CA GLU A 102 -0.36 16.87 0.40
C GLU A 102 -0.63 15.54 1.14
N VAL A 103 -0.21 14.41 0.57
CA VAL A 103 -0.34 13.10 1.22
C VAL A 103 0.79 12.96 2.25
N TYR A 104 0.60 13.56 3.42
CA TYR A 104 1.58 13.54 4.51
C TYR A 104 1.57 12.19 5.25
N GLY A 105 2.69 11.46 5.19
CA GLY A 105 2.84 10.19 5.88
C GLY A 105 4.19 9.46 5.69
N TYR A 106 5.22 10.16 5.22
CA TYR A 106 6.59 9.66 5.10
C TYR A 106 7.48 10.24 6.22
#